data_AF-A0A6J2N4G8-F1
#
_entry.id   AF-A0A6J2N4G8-F1
#
_cell.length_a   1.000
_cell.length_b   1.000
_cell.length_c   1.000
_cell.angle_alpha   90.00
_cell.angle_beta   90.00
_cell.angle_gamma   90.00
#
_symmetry.space_group_name_H-M   'P 1'
#
loop_
_entity.id
_entity.type
_entity.pdbx_description
1 polymer ?
#
loop_
_entity_poly.entity_id
_entity_poly.type
_entity_poly.pdbx_seq_one_letter_code
_entity_poly.pdbx_strand_id
1 'polypeptide(L)'
;MSLLLSILSILVIAEFVVGNFANVFIALVNGIDWVKGKKLSCTDGILTALAVSRIGLLGSALLNWYATVYNRAFYSSEVRIIVHVFWVVSNHCSLWLAVSLSILYLLKIANFSSVFFLHLKWKAKRVVLMILMGSLVFLACHLPVMMLDLKMRMNDNEGNITWVTNLRHIARLTNMTVFMIVHIIPFTMSLMALLLLLFSMWKHLKKMQLSGNGSQDVSMKVHVRAMQTVISFLSLFIVFFLAEITTIWNSNSWKINSVHMIFQVVGLLYSSCHSLILIWGNKKLRQGIVLLLLQLRCWLKERK
;
A
#
# COMPACT_ATOMS: atom_id res chain seq x y z
N MET A 1 7.83 3.11 30.37
CA MET A 1 7.79 3.36 28.91
C MET A 1 8.75 4.50 28.61
N SER A 2 9.74 4.34 27.71
CA SER A 2 10.66 5.44 27.37
C SER A 2 9.94 6.52 26.55
N LEU A 3 10.40 7.77 26.59
CA LEU A 3 9.80 8.89 25.86
C LEU A 3 9.69 8.61 24.35
N LEU A 4 10.72 7.99 23.76
CA LEU A 4 10.71 7.55 22.37
C LEU A 4 9.58 6.53 22.09
N LEU A 5 9.40 5.54 22.97
CA LEU A 5 8.36 4.52 22.81
C LEU A 5 6.95 5.12 22.90
N SER A 6 6.75 6.13 23.76
CA SER A 6 5.49 6.89 23.84
C SER A 6 5.21 7.68 22.56
N ILE A 7 6.22 8.38 22.02
CA ILE A 7 6.07 9.12 20.74
C ILE A 7 5.71 8.16 19.60
N LEU A 8 6.44 7.05 19.45
CA LEU A 8 6.16 6.06 18.41
C LEU A 8 4.76 5.45 18.56
N SER A 9 4.31 5.22 19.78
CA SER A 9 2.96 4.74 20.07
C SER A 9 1.88 5.72 19.64
N ILE A 10 2.05 7.01 19.93
CA ILE A 10 1.14 8.07 19.48
C ILE A 10 1.08 8.11 17.96
N LEU A 11 2.23 7.99 17.28
CA LEU A 11 2.30 7.96 15.82
C LEU A 11 1.55 6.75 15.25
N VAL A 12 1.71 5.55 15.81
CA VAL A 12 0.96 4.36 15.36
C VAL A 12 -0.56 4.58 15.45
N ILE A 13 -1.03 5.14 16.57
CA ILE A 13 -2.47 5.42 16.76
C ILE A 13 -2.95 6.49 15.78
N ALA A 14 -2.20 7.59 15.62
CA ALA A 14 -2.55 8.67 14.70
C ALA A 14 -2.63 8.14 13.25
N GLU A 15 -1.64 7.37 12.81
CA GLU A 15 -1.60 6.76 11.48
C GLU A 15 -2.74 5.76 11.28
N PHE A 16 -3.06 4.96 12.31
CA PHE A 16 -4.22 4.07 12.25
C PHE A 16 -5.51 4.86 12.02
N VAL A 17 -5.75 5.93 12.78
CA VAL A 17 -6.97 6.75 12.67
C VAL A 17 -7.05 7.43 11.30
N VAL A 18 -6.00 8.15 10.90
CA VAL A 18 -5.97 8.91 9.64
C VAL A 18 -6.04 7.96 8.44
N GLY A 19 -5.26 6.88 8.47
CA GLY A 19 -5.23 5.88 7.42
C GLY A 19 -6.58 5.17 7.26
N ASN A 20 -7.21 4.73 8.36
CA ASN A 20 -8.53 4.10 8.26
C ASN A 20 -9.60 5.08 7.80
N PHE A 21 -9.60 6.32 8.30
CA PHE A 21 -10.53 7.34 7.84
C PHE A 21 -10.46 7.52 6.31
N ALA A 22 -9.26 7.69 5.77
CA ALA A 22 -9.06 7.84 4.33
C ALA A 22 -9.51 6.60 3.54
N ASN A 23 -9.14 5.40 3.99
CA ASN A 23 -9.49 4.16 3.29
C ASN A 23 -10.99 3.84 3.37
N VAL A 24 -11.63 4.01 4.53
CA VAL A 24 -13.07 3.84 4.70
C VAL A 24 -13.82 4.83 3.82
N PHE A 25 -13.36 6.09 3.75
CA PHE A 25 -13.95 7.09 2.87
C PHE A 25 -13.88 6.66 1.38
N ILE A 26 -12.72 6.18 0.91
CA ILE A 26 -12.57 5.68 -0.46
C ILE A 26 -13.53 4.52 -0.74
N ALA A 27 -13.59 3.54 0.17
CA ALA A 27 -14.45 2.37 0.03
C ALA A 27 -15.94 2.77 0.04
N LEU A 28 -16.33 3.70 0.91
CA LEU A 28 -17.70 4.19 1.03
C LEU A 28 -18.16 4.91 -0.25
N VAL A 29 -17.37 5.86 -0.75
CA VAL A 29 -17.73 6.64 -1.95
C VAL A 29 -17.93 5.73 -3.16
N ASN A 30 -17.10 4.70 -3.32
CA ASN A 30 -17.24 3.73 -4.39
C ASN A 30 -18.38 2.73 -4.13
N GLY A 31 -18.57 2.31 -2.88
CA GLY A 31 -19.65 1.40 -2.46
C GLY A 31 -21.04 2.00 -2.68
N ILE A 32 -21.22 3.30 -2.45
CA ILE A 32 -22.50 4.00 -2.69
C ILE A 32 -22.91 3.89 -4.16
N ASP A 33 -21.97 4.03 -5.10
CA ASP A 33 -22.29 3.88 -6.53
C ASP A 33 -22.72 2.45 -6.85
N TRP A 34 -22.06 1.46 -6.24
CA TRP A 34 -22.41 0.05 -6.43
C TRP A 34 -23.80 -0.29 -5.89
N VAL A 35 -24.13 0.15 -4.67
CA VAL A 35 -25.46 -0.05 -4.07
C VAL A 35 -26.56 0.63 -4.89
N LYS A 36 -26.26 1.77 -5.52
CA LYS A 36 -27.18 2.48 -6.44
C LYS A 36 -27.31 1.81 -7.81
N GLY A 37 -26.82 0.58 -7.99
CA GLY A 37 -26.90 -0.18 -9.24
C GLY A 37 -25.97 0.33 -10.34
N LYS A 38 -25.05 1.26 -10.05
CA LYS A 38 -24.09 1.73 -11.06
C LYS A 38 -22.97 0.72 -11.21
N LYS A 39 -22.54 0.52 -12.46
CA LYS A 39 -21.40 -0.34 -12.77
C LYS A 39 -20.10 0.29 -12.27
N LEU A 40 -19.41 -0.39 -11.35
CA LEU A 40 -18.08 0.03 -10.89
C LEU A 40 -17.08 0.04 -12.05
N SER A 41 -16.36 1.14 -12.20
CA SER A 41 -15.23 1.19 -13.12
C SER A 41 -14.09 0.29 -12.62
N CYS A 42 -13.23 -0.18 -13.52
CA CYS A 42 -12.08 -1.01 -13.13
C CYS A 42 -11.17 -0.28 -12.13
N THR A 43 -10.96 1.03 -12.32
CA THR A 43 -10.22 1.88 -11.38
C THR A 43 -10.91 1.95 -10.02
N ASP A 44 -12.23 2.16 -9.97
CA ASP A 44 -12.96 2.23 -8.70
C ASP A 44 -12.96 0.89 -7.96
N GLY A 45 -13.05 -0.23 -8.68
CA GLY A 45 -12.93 -1.57 -8.11
C GLY A 45 -11.58 -1.80 -7.44
N ILE A 46 -10.48 -1.43 -8.12
CA ILE A 46 -9.12 -1.55 -7.57
C ILE A 46 -8.92 -0.61 -6.40
N LEU A 47 -9.39 0.65 -6.47
CA LEU A 47 -9.31 1.59 -5.37
C LEU A 47 -10.05 1.08 -4.13
N THR A 48 -11.21 0.46 -4.32
CA THR A 48 -12.02 -0.12 -3.24
C THR A 48 -11.31 -1.33 -2.63
N ALA A 49 -10.82 -2.27 -3.44
CA ALA A 49 -10.06 -3.42 -2.96
C ALA A 49 -8.78 -2.98 -2.23
N LEU A 50 -8.10 -1.95 -2.75
CA LEU A 50 -6.89 -1.39 -2.15
C LEU A 50 -7.22 -0.79 -0.77
N ALA A 51 -8.30 -0.02 -0.67
CA ALA A 51 -8.77 0.53 0.60
C ALA A 51 -9.09 -0.57 1.63
N VAL A 52 -9.80 -1.63 1.24
CA VAL A 52 -10.12 -2.76 2.11
C VAL A 52 -8.86 -3.48 2.59
N SER A 53 -7.92 -3.77 1.68
CA SER A 53 -6.65 -4.41 2.04
C SER A 53 -5.84 -3.57 3.04
N ARG A 54 -5.88 -2.24 2.92
CA ARG A 54 -5.19 -1.32 3.82
C ARG A 54 -5.86 -1.19 5.18
N ILE A 55 -7.18 -1.26 5.27
CA ILE A 55 -7.90 -1.33 6.55
C ILE A 55 -7.43 -2.58 7.32
N GLY A 56 -7.35 -3.73 6.64
CA GLY A 56 -6.80 -4.97 7.22
C GLY A 56 -5.34 -4.83 7.66
N LEU A 57 -4.50 -4.21 6.83
CA LEU A 57 -3.09 -3.96 7.14
C LEU A 57 -2.92 -3.06 8.38
N LEU A 58 -3.64 -1.95 8.45
CA LEU A 58 -3.61 -1.03 9.58
C LEU A 58 -4.16 -1.70 10.86
N GLY A 59 -5.24 -2.48 10.75
CA GLY A 59 -5.81 -3.24 11.85
C GLY A 59 -4.86 -4.29 12.42
N SER A 60 -4.22 -5.07 11.56
CA SER A 60 -3.22 -6.07 11.98
C SER A 60 -1.99 -5.44 12.63
N ALA A 61 -1.50 -4.32 12.10
CA ALA A 61 -0.41 -3.57 12.70
C ALA A 61 -0.77 -3.03 14.10
N LEU A 62 -1.99 -2.50 14.28
CA LEU A 62 -2.49 -2.02 15.58
C LEU A 62 -2.61 -3.16 16.59
N LEU A 63 -3.16 -4.32 16.18
CA LEU A 63 -3.27 -5.49 17.04
C LEU A 63 -1.89 -5.99 17.50
N ASN A 64 -0.92 -6.06 16.57
CA ASN A 64 0.44 -6.47 16.89
C ASN A 64 1.14 -5.48 17.83
N TRP A 65 0.95 -4.18 17.63
CA TRP A 65 1.47 -3.14 18.52
C TRP A 65 0.84 -3.24 19.92
N TYR A 66 -0.49 -3.35 20.01
CA TYR A 66 -1.22 -3.47 21.29
C TYR A 66 -0.76 -4.69 22.09
N ALA A 67 -0.64 -5.84 21.43
CA ALA A 67 -0.15 -7.07 22.03
C ALA A 67 1.29 -6.96 22.55
N THR A 68 2.14 -6.19 21.86
CA THR A 68 3.55 -6.04 22.23
C THR A 68 3.73 -5.05 23.38
N VAL A 69 3.02 -3.91 23.34
CA VAL A 69 3.26 -2.77 24.23
C VAL A 69 2.41 -2.83 25.49
N TYR A 70 1.16 -3.28 25.40
CA TYR A 70 0.19 -3.23 26.51
C TYR A 70 -0.08 -4.59 27.14
N ASN A 71 -0.35 -5.61 26.33
CA ASN A 71 -0.79 -6.90 26.89
C ASN A 71 -0.23 -8.10 26.13
N ARG A 72 0.95 -8.55 26.57
CA ARG A 72 1.62 -9.73 26.02
C ARG A 72 0.89 -11.04 26.35
N ALA A 73 0.13 -11.07 27.44
CA ALA A 73 -0.62 -12.25 27.89
C ALA A 73 -1.86 -12.54 27.03
N PHE A 74 -2.42 -11.51 26.37
CA PHE A 74 -3.56 -11.65 25.47
C PHE A 74 -3.19 -12.29 24.11
N TYR A 75 -1.89 -12.40 23.82
CA TYR A 75 -1.38 -12.78 22.52
C TYR A 75 -0.81 -14.20 22.54
N SER A 76 -1.70 -15.18 22.57
CA SER A 76 -1.32 -16.58 22.43
C SER A 76 -0.54 -16.79 21.12
N SER A 77 0.24 -17.86 21.07
CA SER A 77 1.00 -18.23 19.88
C SER A 77 0.10 -18.40 18.65
N GLU A 78 -1.07 -18.98 18.82
CA GLU A 78 -2.13 -19.15 17.81
C GLU A 78 -2.61 -17.79 17.25
N VAL A 79 -3.00 -16.86 18.13
CA VAL A 79 -3.48 -15.52 17.74
C VAL A 79 -2.39 -14.76 16.98
N ARG A 80 -1.14 -14.87 17.42
CA ARG A 80 0.01 -14.26 16.73
C ARG A 80 0.21 -14.79 15.32
N ILE A 81 0.05 -16.10 15.11
CA ILE A 81 0.11 -16.70 13.78
C ILE A 81 -1.01 -16.12 12.90
N ILE A 82 -2.24 -16.10 13.40
CA ILE A 82 -3.40 -15.60 12.65
C ILE A 82 -3.20 -14.14 12.22
N VAL A 83 -2.81 -13.26 13.16
CA VAL A 83 -2.56 -11.85 12.87
C VAL A 83 -1.41 -11.67 11.88
N HIS A 84 -0.33 -12.46 12.00
CA HIS A 84 0.79 -12.39 11.08
C HIS A 84 0.41 -12.85 9.67
N VAL A 85 -0.32 -13.96 9.52
CA VAL A 85 -0.84 -14.43 8.23
C VAL A 85 -1.75 -13.36 7.61
N PHE A 86 -2.66 -12.80 8.41
CA PHE A 86 -3.56 -11.75 7.94
C PHE A 86 -2.80 -10.47 7.51
N TRP A 87 -1.74 -10.10 8.24
CA TRP A 87 -0.85 -9.00 7.85
C TRP A 87 -0.15 -9.29 6.51
N VAL A 88 0.43 -10.47 6.32
CA VAL A 88 1.10 -10.86 5.07
C VAL A 88 0.14 -10.81 3.89
N VAL A 89 -1.06 -11.40 4.03
CA VAL A 89 -2.08 -11.39 2.97
C VAL A 89 -2.53 -9.97 2.65
N SER A 90 -2.79 -9.15 3.67
CA SER A 90 -3.23 -7.76 3.50
C SER A 90 -2.15 -6.90 2.82
N ASN A 91 -0.90 -7.05 3.23
CA ASN A 91 0.23 -6.33 2.65
C ASN A 91 0.44 -6.74 1.18
N HIS A 92 0.41 -8.04 0.90
CA HIS A 92 0.51 -8.57 -0.46
C HIS A 92 -0.59 -7.99 -1.36
N CYS A 93 -1.86 -8.09 -0.94
CA CYS A 93 -2.97 -7.51 -1.67
C CYS A 93 -2.79 -6.00 -1.90
N SER A 94 -2.40 -5.24 -0.87
CA SER A 94 -2.16 -3.80 -0.97
C SER A 94 -1.08 -3.46 -2.00
N LEU A 95 0.03 -4.19 -2.01
CA LEU A 95 1.13 -3.99 -2.96
C LEU A 95 0.70 -4.27 -4.40
N TRP A 96 0.11 -5.41 -4.65
CA TRP A 96 -0.27 -5.82 -6.01
C TRP A 96 -1.44 -5.00 -6.58
N LEU A 97 -2.36 -4.54 -5.73
CA LEU A 97 -3.40 -3.59 -6.11
C LEU A 97 -2.82 -2.20 -6.40
N ALA A 98 -1.82 -1.74 -5.63
CA ALA A 98 -1.12 -0.50 -5.91
C ALA A 98 -0.36 -0.55 -7.26
N VAL A 99 0.34 -1.65 -7.56
CA VAL A 99 0.98 -1.88 -8.88
C VAL A 99 -0.03 -1.85 -10.00
N SER A 100 -1.15 -2.55 -9.82
CA SER A 100 -2.23 -2.59 -10.79
C SER A 100 -2.78 -1.18 -11.07
N LEU A 101 -2.89 -0.35 -10.04
CA LEU A 101 -3.31 1.04 -10.16
C LEU A 101 -2.27 1.89 -10.90
N SER A 102 -0.97 1.76 -10.58
CA SER A 102 0.12 2.44 -11.27
C SER A 102 0.13 2.12 -12.76
N ILE A 103 -0.01 0.85 -13.12
CA ILE A 103 -0.05 0.40 -14.52
C ILE A 103 -1.31 0.91 -15.23
N LEU A 104 -2.47 0.89 -14.58
CA LEU A 104 -3.67 1.50 -15.16
C LEU A 104 -3.53 2.99 -15.41
N TYR A 105 -2.94 3.73 -14.48
CA TYR A 105 -2.69 5.16 -14.68
C TYR A 105 -1.70 5.41 -15.80
N LEU A 106 -0.64 4.62 -15.91
CA LEU A 106 0.26 4.64 -17.06
C LEU A 106 -0.53 4.44 -18.36
N LEU A 107 -1.29 3.35 -18.48
CA LEU A 107 -2.03 3.03 -19.72
C LEU A 107 -3.09 4.08 -20.06
N LYS A 108 -3.72 4.70 -19.05
CA LYS A 108 -4.76 5.71 -19.24
C LYS A 108 -4.21 7.07 -19.65
N ILE A 109 -3.13 7.52 -19.02
CA ILE A 109 -2.63 8.90 -19.13
C ILE A 109 -1.50 9.00 -20.15
N ALA A 110 -0.57 8.04 -20.17
CA ALA A 110 0.57 8.12 -21.06
C ALA A 110 0.15 7.93 -22.53
N ASN A 111 0.90 8.60 -23.41
CA ASN A 111 0.66 8.59 -24.85
C ASN A 111 1.96 8.27 -25.60
N PHE A 112 2.27 6.98 -25.66
CA PHE A 112 3.38 6.45 -26.46
C PHE A 112 2.86 5.90 -27.79
N SER A 113 3.55 6.21 -28.88
CA SER A 113 3.21 5.74 -30.23
C SER A 113 3.64 4.30 -30.53
N SER A 114 4.21 3.58 -29.56
CA SER A 114 4.66 2.19 -29.74
C SER A 114 3.46 1.24 -29.86
N VAL A 115 3.49 0.35 -30.85
CA VAL A 115 2.45 -0.67 -31.10
C VAL A 115 2.20 -1.53 -29.85
N PHE A 116 3.27 -1.91 -29.15
CA PHE A 116 3.18 -2.68 -27.92
C PHE A 116 2.40 -1.93 -26.83
N PHE A 117 2.69 -0.65 -26.64
CA PHE A 117 1.98 0.18 -25.66
C PHE A 117 0.50 0.35 -26.01
N LEU A 118 0.18 0.58 -27.30
CA LEU A 118 -1.20 0.67 -27.76
C LEU A 118 -1.95 -0.65 -27.55
N HIS A 119 -1.31 -1.80 -27.76
CA HIS A 119 -1.89 -3.11 -27.48
C HIS A 119 -2.22 -3.29 -25.99
N LEU A 120 -1.27 -2.96 -25.10
CA LEU A 120 -1.50 -3.02 -23.66
C LEU A 120 -2.63 -2.08 -23.23
N LYS A 121 -2.66 -0.86 -23.78
CA LYS A 121 -3.69 0.14 -23.50
C LYS A 121 -5.08 -0.34 -23.91
N TRP A 122 -5.21 -0.97 -25.09
CA TRP A 122 -6.47 -1.57 -25.54
C TRP A 122 -6.95 -2.69 -24.61
N LYS A 123 -6.01 -3.49 -24.08
CA LYS A 123 -6.30 -4.61 -23.17
C LYS A 123 -6.12 -4.28 -21.69
N ALA A 124 -6.21 -3.01 -21.28
CA ALA A 124 -5.87 -2.57 -19.92
C ALA A 124 -6.54 -3.38 -18.79
N LYS A 125 -7.84 -3.66 -18.91
CA LYS A 125 -8.56 -4.49 -17.91
C LYS A 125 -8.01 -5.92 -17.81
N ARG A 126 -7.66 -6.52 -18.96
CA ARG A 126 -7.09 -7.86 -19.01
C ARG A 126 -5.67 -7.87 -18.43
N VAL A 127 -4.87 -6.84 -18.73
CA VAL A 127 -3.51 -6.68 -18.16
C VAL A 127 -3.57 -6.67 -16.64
N VAL A 128 -4.47 -5.87 -16.05
CA VAL A 128 -4.66 -5.85 -14.60
C VAL A 128 -5.09 -7.20 -14.05
N LEU A 129 -6.07 -7.83 -14.68
CA LEU A 129 -6.53 -9.15 -14.23
C LEU A 129 -5.38 -10.16 -14.23
N MET A 130 -4.52 -10.16 -15.26
CA MET A 130 -3.36 -11.04 -15.33
C MET A 130 -2.33 -10.74 -14.22
N ILE A 131 -2.09 -9.47 -13.91
CA ILE A 131 -1.20 -9.07 -12.79
C ILE A 131 -1.77 -9.59 -11.46
N LEU A 132 -3.08 -9.43 -11.23
CA LEU A 132 -3.73 -9.91 -10.02
C LEU A 132 -3.72 -11.45 -9.92
N MET A 133 -3.97 -12.16 -11.03
CA MET A 133 -3.88 -13.62 -11.06
C MET A 133 -2.44 -14.10 -10.80
N GLY A 134 -1.44 -13.47 -11.42
CA GLY A 134 -0.03 -13.75 -11.16
C GLY A 134 0.34 -13.50 -9.70
N SER A 135 -0.22 -12.44 -9.09
CA SER A 135 0.01 -12.14 -7.67
C SER A 135 -0.47 -13.26 -6.74
N LEU A 136 -1.56 -13.95 -7.08
CA LEU A 136 -2.08 -15.05 -6.25
C LEU A 136 -1.10 -16.23 -6.22
N VAL A 137 -0.39 -16.48 -7.33
CA VAL A 137 0.66 -17.51 -7.38
C VAL A 137 1.80 -17.15 -6.43
N PHE A 138 2.27 -15.90 -6.44
CA PHE A 138 3.29 -15.44 -5.50
C PHE A 138 2.85 -15.59 -4.04
N LEU A 139 1.59 -15.29 -3.74
CA LEU A 139 1.03 -15.46 -2.39
C LEU A 139 1.02 -16.95 -1.98
N ALA A 140 0.56 -17.82 -2.87
CA ALA A 140 0.50 -19.26 -2.64
C ALA A 140 1.90 -19.87 -2.42
N CYS A 141 2.95 -19.32 -3.04
CA CYS A 141 4.33 -19.73 -2.78
C CYS A 141 4.89 -19.17 -1.47
N HIS A 142 4.54 -17.93 -1.11
CA HIS A 142 5.10 -17.26 0.07
C HIS A 142 4.51 -17.79 1.39
N LEU A 143 3.19 -18.02 1.44
CA LEU A 143 2.51 -18.42 2.68
C LEU A 143 3.07 -19.72 3.31
N PRO A 144 3.31 -20.82 2.57
CA PRO A 144 3.84 -22.05 3.15
C PRO A 144 5.24 -21.86 3.73
N VAL A 145 6.13 -21.16 3.01
CA VAL A 145 7.52 -20.90 3.44
C VAL A 145 7.52 -20.08 4.72
N MET A 146 6.68 -19.05 4.78
CA MET A 146 6.52 -18.20 5.96
C MET A 146 5.92 -18.97 7.15
N MET A 147 4.94 -19.85 6.93
CA MET A 147 4.39 -20.72 7.99
C MET A 147 5.42 -21.72 8.53
N LEU A 148 6.29 -22.27 7.68
CA LEU A 148 7.37 -23.17 8.10
C LEU A 148 8.39 -22.43 8.99
N ASP A 149 8.86 -21.26 8.57
CA ASP A 149 9.76 -20.42 9.37
C ASP A 149 9.12 -20.07 10.72
N LEU A 150 7.84 -19.66 10.72
CA LEU A 150 7.10 -19.30 11.92
C LEU A 150 6.98 -20.45 12.93
N LYS A 151 6.67 -21.67 12.45
CA LYS A 151 6.61 -22.88 13.28
C LYS A 151 7.97 -23.23 13.86
N MET A 152 9.03 -23.22 13.04
CA MET A 152 10.39 -23.52 13.51
C MET A 152 10.90 -22.52 14.55
N ARG A 153 10.43 -21.27 14.49
CA ARG A 153 10.73 -20.20 15.45
C ARG A 153 9.98 -20.34 16.78
N MET A 154 8.84 -21.02 16.79
CA MET A 154 8.03 -21.20 17.99
C MET A 154 8.47 -22.40 18.83
N ASN A 155 9.04 -23.43 18.20
CA ASN A 155 9.61 -24.59 18.89
C ASN A 155 10.98 -24.30 19.54
N ASP A 156 11.28 -23.03 19.87
CA ASP A 156 12.55 -22.60 20.45
C ASP A 156 12.79 -23.13 21.89
N ASN A 157 11.75 -23.73 22.49
CA ASN A 157 11.78 -24.25 23.87
C ASN A 157 12.12 -25.75 23.97
N GLU A 158 12.27 -26.48 22.87
CA GLU A 158 12.64 -27.91 22.87
C GLU A 158 14.14 -28.07 22.56
N GLY A 159 14.88 -28.64 23.52
CA GLY A 159 16.33 -28.93 23.55
C GLY A 159 17.14 -28.81 22.25
N ASN A 160 18.26 -28.07 22.34
CA ASN A 160 19.20 -27.82 21.23
C ASN A 160 19.89 -29.09 20.71
N ILE A 161 19.55 -29.48 19.48
CA ILE A 161 20.36 -30.33 18.60
C ILE A 161 20.82 -29.52 17.38
N THR A 162 22.11 -29.61 17.03
CA THR A 162 22.78 -28.83 15.97
C THR A 162 22.10 -28.93 14.60
N TRP A 163 21.37 -30.03 14.34
CA TRP A 163 20.60 -30.22 13.10
C TRP A 163 19.37 -29.31 13.02
N VAL A 164 18.64 -29.13 14.12
CA VAL A 164 17.42 -28.30 14.17
C VAL A 164 17.74 -26.82 14.03
N THR A 165 18.88 -26.37 14.56
CA THR A 165 19.34 -24.99 14.41
C THR A 165 19.73 -24.68 12.96
N ASN A 166 20.38 -25.61 12.25
CA ASN A 166 20.69 -25.49 10.83
C ASN A 166 19.44 -25.43 9.96
N LEU A 167 18.46 -26.34 10.18
CA LEU A 167 17.19 -26.31 9.45
C LEU A 167 16.42 -25.00 9.65
N ARG A 168 16.40 -24.47 10.88
CA ARG A 168 15.79 -23.18 11.19
C ARG A 168 16.48 -22.03 10.46
N HIS A 169 17.81 -22.04 10.42
CA HIS A 169 18.57 -21.02 9.69
C HIS A 169 18.22 -21.05 8.19
N ILE A 170 18.15 -22.24 7.60
CA ILE A 170 17.76 -22.44 6.21
C ILE A 170 16.34 -21.92 5.96
N ALA A 171 15.35 -22.35 6.76
CA ALA A 171 13.96 -21.91 6.61
C ALA A 171 13.81 -20.39 6.71
N ARG A 172 14.51 -19.76 7.65
CA ARG A 172 14.54 -18.30 7.81
C ARG A 172 15.15 -17.61 6.59
N LEU A 173 16.29 -18.10 6.09
CA LEU A 173 16.93 -17.54 4.91
C LEU A 173 16.02 -17.68 3.70
N THR A 174 15.41 -18.86 3.50
CA THR A 174 14.44 -19.10 2.42
C THR A 174 13.24 -18.15 2.54
N ASN A 175 12.68 -17.95 3.72
CA ASN A 175 11.57 -17.02 3.94
C ASN A 175 11.97 -15.58 3.59
N MET A 176 13.14 -15.12 4.05
CA MET A 176 13.67 -13.80 3.70
C MET A 176 13.87 -13.65 2.18
N THR A 177 14.45 -14.65 1.51
CA THR A 177 14.66 -14.62 0.06
C THR A 177 13.35 -14.58 -0.70
N VAL A 178 12.38 -15.43 -0.34
CA VAL A 178 11.05 -15.45 -0.98
C VAL A 178 10.33 -14.12 -0.74
N PHE A 179 10.35 -13.60 0.48
CA PHE A 179 9.78 -12.30 0.79
C PHE A 179 10.38 -11.20 -0.10
N MET A 180 11.71 -11.14 -0.21
CA MET A 180 12.41 -10.15 -1.04
C MET A 180 11.99 -10.24 -2.51
N ILE A 181 11.93 -11.45 -3.08
CA ILE A 181 11.49 -11.67 -4.46
C ILE A 181 10.05 -11.16 -4.65
N VAL A 182 9.14 -11.54 -3.74
CA VAL A 182 7.72 -11.16 -3.80
C VAL A 182 7.52 -9.65 -3.68
N HIS A 183 8.45 -8.91 -3.06
CA HIS A 183 8.35 -7.44 -2.91
C HIS A 183 9.13 -6.66 -3.98
N ILE A 184 10.28 -7.16 -4.45
CA ILE A 184 11.08 -6.52 -5.52
C ILE A 184 10.31 -6.49 -6.83
N ILE A 185 9.60 -7.57 -7.16
CA ILE A 185 8.82 -7.66 -8.41
C ILE A 185 7.75 -6.55 -8.49
N PRO A 186 6.80 -6.42 -7.55
CA PRO A 186 5.83 -5.33 -7.59
C PRO A 186 6.48 -3.95 -7.48
N PHE A 187 7.56 -3.83 -6.69
CA PHE A 187 8.31 -2.57 -6.59
C PHE A 187 8.84 -2.09 -7.95
N THR A 188 9.59 -2.95 -8.64
CA THR A 188 10.18 -2.63 -9.95
C THR A 188 9.11 -2.35 -11.00
N MET A 189 8.00 -3.10 -11.00
CA MET A 189 6.87 -2.85 -11.91
C MET A 189 6.22 -1.48 -11.68
N SER A 190 5.93 -1.12 -10.43
CA SER A 190 5.34 0.19 -10.11
C SER A 190 6.32 1.33 -10.41
N LEU A 191 7.60 1.17 -10.04
CA LEU A 191 8.66 2.14 -10.32
C LEU A 191 8.76 2.42 -11.82
N MET A 192 8.87 1.37 -12.65
CA MET A 192 8.93 1.51 -14.10
C MET A 192 7.67 2.20 -14.64
N ALA A 193 6.48 1.81 -14.16
CA ALA A 193 5.24 2.40 -14.60
C ALA A 193 5.14 3.91 -14.28
N LEU A 194 5.54 4.31 -13.08
CA LEU A 194 5.52 5.72 -12.65
C LEU A 194 6.58 6.55 -13.38
N LEU A 195 7.78 6.01 -13.61
CA LEU A 195 8.82 6.69 -14.37
C LEU A 195 8.40 6.90 -15.83
N LEU A 196 7.83 5.87 -16.48
CA LEU A 196 7.29 6.00 -17.84
C LEU A 196 6.14 7.01 -17.89
N LEU A 197 5.28 7.03 -16.88
CA LEU A 197 4.19 8.00 -16.78
C LEU A 197 4.74 9.43 -16.66
N LEU A 198 5.72 9.66 -15.77
CA LEU A 198 6.39 10.95 -15.60
C LEU A 198 7.07 11.40 -16.89
N PHE A 199 7.79 10.50 -17.57
CA PHE A 199 8.43 10.80 -18.84
C PHE A 199 7.42 11.21 -19.92
N SER A 200 6.30 10.48 -20.03
CA SER A 200 5.22 10.81 -20.97
C SER A 200 4.61 12.19 -20.66
N MET A 201 4.34 12.47 -19.39
CA MET A 201 3.76 13.76 -18.97
C MET A 201 4.75 14.91 -19.22
N TRP A 202 6.03 14.71 -18.94
CA TRP A 202 7.09 15.69 -19.20
C TRP A 202 7.19 16.02 -20.70
N LYS A 203 7.22 14.99 -21.54
CA LYS A 203 7.25 15.16 -23.00
C LYS A 203 6.03 15.93 -23.51
N HIS A 204 4.85 15.64 -22.97
CA HIS A 204 3.63 16.36 -23.31
C HIS A 204 3.67 17.82 -22.86
N LEU A 205 4.12 18.08 -21.62
CA LEU A 205 4.27 19.43 -21.07
C LEU A 205 5.23 20.28 -21.91
N LYS A 206 6.38 19.74 -22.31
CA LYS A 206 7.35 20.44 -23.18
C LYS A 206 6.74 20.80 -24.55
N LYS A 207 5.95 19.88 -25.14
CA LYS A 207 5.23 20.16 -26.39
C LYS A 207 4.19 21.26 -26.23
N MET A 208 3.47 21.28 -25.10
CA MET A 208 2.53 22.35 -24.80
C MET A 208 3.27 23.70 -24.73
N GLN A 209 4.33 23.82 -23.92
CA GLN A 209 5.11 25.07 -23.78
C GLN A 209 5.58 25.67 -25.13
N LEU A 210 5.92 24.83 -26.11
CA LEU A 210 6.39 25.26 -27.43
C LEU A 210 5.27 25.74 -28.38
N SER A 211 3.99 25.50 -28.04
CA SER A 211 2.84 25.75 -28.95
C SER A 211 2.06 27.05 -28.71
N GLY A 212 2.50 27.92 -27.78
CA GLY A 212 2.16 29.36 -27.75
C GLY A 212 0.71 29.82 -27.55
N ASN A 213 -0.26 28.96 -27.23
CA ASN A 213 -1.67 29.38 -27.11
C ASN A 213 -2.06 29.83 -25.69
N GLY A 214 -2.62 31.03 -25.54
CA GLY A 214 -2.92 31.70 -24.26
C GLY A 214 -3.91 31.01 -23.28
N SER A 215 -4.60 29.92 -23.68
CA SER A 215 -5.35 29.06 -22.74
C SER A 215 -4.46 28.05 -21.99
N GLN A 216 -3.15 28.03 -22.29
CA GLN A 216 -2.16 27.14 -21.70
C GLN A 216 -1.96 27.32 -20.20
N ASP A 217 -1.98 28.54 -19.68
CA ASP A 217 -1.53 28.78 -18.30
C ASP A 217 -2.36 28.01 -17.25
N VAL A 218 -3.68 27.89 -17.46
CA VAL A 218 -4.56 27.14 -16.54
C VAL A 218 -4.39 25.63 -16.72
N SER A 219 -4.37 25.13 -17.96
CA SER A 219 -4.20 23.69 -18.26
C SER A 219 -2.81 23.18 -17.86
N MET A 220 -1.78 24.00 -18.07
CA MET A 220 -0.39 23.72 -17.71
C MET A 220 -0.23 23.63 -16.19
N LYS A 221 -0.82 24.56 -15.42
CA LYS A 221 -0.83 24.48 -13.95
C LYS A 221 -1.47 23.19 -13.44
N VAL A 222 -2.56 22.74 -14.08
CA VAL A 222 -3.21 21.47 -13.73
C VAL A 222 -2.30 20.26 -14.06
N HIS A 223 -1.65 20.26 -15.23
CA HIS A 223 -0.70 19.21 -15.61
C HIS A 223 0.52 19.14 -14.68
N VAL A 224 1.12 20.29 -14.34
CA VAL A 224 2.26 20.37 -13.41
C VAL A 224 1.86 19.83 -12.03
N ARG A 225 0.68 20.20 -11.52
CA ARG A 225 0.18 19.67 -10.24
C ARG A 225 -0.02 18.15 -10.28
N ALA A 226 -0.50 17.61 -11.39
CA ALA A 226 -0.63 16.17 -11.58
C ALA A 226 0.75 15.48 -11.59
N MET A 227 1.75 16.05 -12.27
CA MET A 227 3.13 15.54 -12.23
C MET A 227 3.72 15.58 -10.82
N GLN A 228 3.55 16.68 -10.09
CA GLN A 228 3.98 16.79 -8.68
C GLN A 228 3.35 15.69 -7.83
N THR A 229 2.07 15.38 -8.03
CA THR A 229 1.38 14.30 -7.32
C THR A 229 2.00 12.93 -7.61
N VAL A 230 2.35 12.65 -8.88
CA VAL A 230 3.02 11.41 -9.28
C VAL A 230 4.44 11.33 -8.69
N ILE A 231 5.18 12.45 -8.64
CA ILE A 231 6.50 12.53 -8.02
C ILE A 231 6.39 12.27 -6.51
N SER A 232 5.46 12.92 -5.81
CA SER A 232 5.24 12.68 -4.38
C SER A 232 4.90 11.23 -4.10
N PHE A 233 4.06 10.61 -4.92
CA PHE A 233 3.74 9.19 -4.80
C PHE A 233 4.98 8.30 -5.00
N LEU A 234 5.78 8.60 -6.04
CA LEU A 234 7.01 7.87 -6.31
C LEU A 234 8.01 7.96 -5.15
N SER A 235 8.22 9.15 -4.60
CA SER A 235 9.11 9.36 -3.44
C SER A 235 8.65 8.58 -2.22
N LEU A 236 7.34 8.63 -1.90
CA LEU A 236 6.77 7.85 -0.80
C LEU A 236 6.95 6.34 -0.99
N PHE A 237 6.80 5.87 -2.23
CA PHE A 237 6.96 4.45 -2.55
C PHE A 237 8.40 3.95 -2.39
N ILE A 238 9.39 4.77 -2.74
CA ILE A 238 10.81 4.45 -2.54
C ILE A 238 11.12 4.36 -1.04
N VAL A 239 10.65 5.34 -0.24
CA VAL A 239 10.86 5.35 1.22
C VAL A 239 10.22 4.12 1.88
N PHE A 240 8.99 3.78 1.46
CA PHE A 240 8.29 2.58 1.93
C PHE A 240 9.10 1.30 1.66
N PHE A 241 9.58 1.14 0.43
CA PHE A 241 10.33 -0.05 0.04
C PHE A 241 11.65 -0.20 0.81
N LEU A 242 12.36 0.91 1.02
CA LEU A 242 13.58 0.94 1.83
C LEU A 242 13.29 0.57 3.30
N ALA A 243 12.17 1.02 3.85
CA ALA A 243 11.75 0.67 5.21
C ALA A 243 11.42 -0.82 5.36
N GLU A 244 10.71 -1.41 4.40
CA GLU A 244 10.42 -2.85 4.37
C GLU A 244 11.71 -3.69 4.32
N ILE A 245 12.63 -3.37 3.39
CA ILE A 245 13.92 -4.07 3.26
C ILE A 245 14.70 -4.03 4.57
N THR A 246 14.77 -2.85 5.18
CA THR A 246 15.55 -2.67 6.42
C THR A 246 14.90 -3.41 7.58
N THR A 247 13.57 -3.49 7.62
CA THR A 247 12.82 -4.25 8.63
C THR A 247 13.16 -5.74 8.59
N ILE A 248 13.24 -6.32 7.39
CA ILE A 248 13.53 -7.75 7.20
C ILE A 248 14.99 -8.04 7.58
N TRP A 249 15.95 -7.24 7.09
CA TRP A 249 17.36 -7.47 7.40
C TRP A 249 17.68 -7.30 8.89
N ASN A 250 16.95 -6.42 9.59
CA ASN A 250 17.13 -6.19 11.02
C ASN A 250 16.35 -7.19 11.91
N SER A 251 15.57 -8.12 11.34
CA SER A 251 14.64 -9.00 12.06
C SER A 251 15.28 -10.21 12.79
N ASN A 252 16.56 -10.11 13.17
CA ASN A 252 17.33 -11.23 13.72
C ASN A 252 16.79 -11.73 15.08
N SER A 253 15.84 -11.04 15.72
CA SER A 253 15.11 -11.53 16.89
C SER A 253 13.67 -10.99 16.95
N TRP A 254 12.73 -11.71 17.59
CA TRP A 254 11.36 -11.25 17.87
C TRP A 254 11.28 -10.04 18.82
N LYS A 255 12.43 -9.47 19.23
CA LYS A 255 12.43 -8.25 20.02
C LYS A 255 12.12 -7.09 19.10
N ILE A 256 10.90 -6.58 19.22
CA ILE A 256 10.53 -5.27 18.72
C ILE A 256 11.41 -4.26 19.46
N ASN A 257 12.51 -3.86 18.81
CA ASN A 257 13.33 -2.74 19.25
C ASN A 257 12.77 -1.45 18.65
N SER A 258 13.12 -0.30 19.22
CA SER A 258 12.71 1.03 18.75
C SER A 258 12.94 1.21 17.24
N VAL A 259 14.00 0.62 16.68
CA VAL A 259 14.31 0.63 15.24
C VAL A 259 13.23 -0.08 14.41
N HIS A 260 12.75 -1.25 14.83
CA HIS A 260 11.69 -1.97 14.14
C HIS A 260 10.37 -1.18 14.16
N MET A 261 10.05 -0.55 15.31
CA MET A 261 8.87 0.31 15.42
C MET A 261 8.96 1.56 14.54
N ILE A 262 10.15 2.16 14.39
CA ILE A 262 10.34 3.28 13.46
C ILE A 262 9.99 2.87 12.03
N PHE A 263 10.51 1.73 11.55
CA PHE A 263 10.20 1.28 10.19
C PHE A 263 8.74 0.87 10.02
N GLN A 264 8.13 0.30 11.06
CA GLN A 264 6.68 0.03 11.07
C GLN A 264 5.88 1.33 10.93
N VAL A 265 6.24 2.38 11.68
CA VAL A 265 5.61 3.71 11.57
C VAL A 265 5.79 4.29 10.17
N VAL A 266 6.97 4.17 9.55
CA VAL A 266 7.21 4.59 8.16
C VAL A 266 6.31 3.82 7.18
N GLY A 267 6.12 2.51 7.39
CA GLY A 267 5.20 1.70 6.59
C GLY A 267 3.75 2.16 6.70
N LEU A 268 3.30 2.49 7.91
CA LEU A 268 1.95 3.01 8.16
C LEU A 268 1.75 4.39 7.52
N LEU A 269 2.73 5.29 7.68
CA LEU A 269 2.78 6.61 7.05
C LEU A 269 2.61 6.52 5.53
N TYR A 270 3.30 5.58 4.87
CA TYR A 270 3.15 5.37 3.43
C TYR A 270 1.69 5.03 3.06
N SER A 271 1.06 4.11 3.78
CA SER A 271 -0.32 3.71 3.52
C SER A 271 -1.29 4.90 3.63
N SER A 272 -1.19 5.65 4.73
CA SER A 272 -2.01 6.85 4.99
C SER A 272 -1.79 7.94 3.95
N CYS A 273 -0.54 8.36 3.75
CA CYS A 273 -0.17 9.40 2.79
C CYS A 273 -0.62 9.04 1.38
N HIS A 274 -0.43 7.80 0.95
CA HIS A 274 -0.89 7.38 -0.37
C HIS A 274 -2.41 7.45 -0.51
N SER A 275 -3.19 7.04 0.51
CA SER A 275 -4.65 7.15 0.45
C SER A 275 -5.12 8.61 0.40
N LEU A 276 -4.46 9.53 1.11
CA LEU A 276 -4.72 10.97 1.02
C LEU A 276 -4.39 11.53 -0.37
N ILE A 277 -3.27 11.11 -0.96
CA ILE A 277 -2.88 11.48 -2.32
C ILE A 277 -3.92 11.00 -3.34
N LEU A 278 -4.43 9.77 -3.19
CA LEU A 278 -5.46 9.23 -4.08
C LEU A 278 -6.77 10.01 -4.00
N ILE A 279 -7.18 10.37 -2.79
CA ILE A 279 -8.36 11.23 -2.55
C ILE A 279 -8.18 12.57 -3.25
N TRP A 280 -7.01 13.19 -3.10
CA TRP A 280 -6.72 14.50 -3.69
C TRP A 280 -6.64 14.46 -5.22
N GLY A 281 -6.01 13.42 -5.77
CA GLY A 281 -5.79 13.24 -7.20
C GLY A 281 -7.03 12.79 -7.98
N ASN A 282 -8.01 12.16 -7.32
CA ASN A 282 -9.22 11.68 -7.98
C ASN A 282 -10.38 12.68 -7.85
N LYS A 283 -10.84 13.20 -8.99
CA LYS A 283 -11.94 14.18 -9.05
C LYS A 283 -13.21 13.70 -8.31
N LYS A 284 -13.56 12.42 -8.44
CA LYS A 284 -14.75 11.82 -7.80
C LYS A 284 -14.60 11.78 -6.28
N LEU A 285 -13.46 11.29 -5.79
CA LEU A 285 -13.19 11.24 -4.34
C LEU A 285 -13.14 12.65 -3.73
N ARG A 286 -12.49 13.59 -4.43
CA ARG A 286 -12.43 15.00 -4.02
C ARG A 286 -13.81 15.64 -3.93
N GLN A 287 -14.70 15.39 -4.89
CA GLN A 287 -16.09 15.84 -4.84
C GLN A 287 -16.84 15.21 -3.66
N GLY A 288 -16.59 13.94 -3.36
CA GLY A 288 -17.15 13.27 -2.19
C GLY A 288 -16.79 13.97 -0.87
N ILE A 289 -15.54 14.43 -0.72
CA ILE A 289 -15.13 15.15 0.51
C ILE A 289 -15.85 16.48 0.63
N VAL A 290 -15.97 17.23 -0.46
CA VAL A 290 -16.69 18.51 -0.45
C VAL A 290 -18.15 18.31 -0.04
N LEU A 291 -18.80 17.26 -0.57
CA LEU A 291 -20.17 16.92 -0.20
C LEU A 291 -20.29 16.54 1.28
N LEU A 292 -19.37 15.73 1.80
CA LEU A 292 -19.32 15.34 3.22
C LEU A 292 -19.17 16.58 4.13
N LEU A 293 -18.28 17.51 3.78
CA LEU A 293 -18.08 18.75 4.53
C LEU A 293 -19.30 19.66 4.49
N LEU A 294 -19.98 19.76 3.34
CA LEU A 294 -21.22 20.53 3.21
C LEU A 294 -22.34 19.94 4.07
N GLN A 295 -22.51 18.62 4.07
CA GLN A 295 -23.50 17.94 4.91
C GLN A 295 -23.21 18.16 6.40
N LEU A 296 -21.96 17.99 6.83
CA LEU A 296 -21.55 18.27 8.21
C LEU A 296 -21.85 19.71 8.62
N ARG A 297 -21.60 20.68 7.72
CA ARG A 297 -21.91 22.08 7.97
C ARG A 297 -23.42 22.33 8.13
N CYS A 298 -24.26 21.72 7.30
CA CYS A 298 -25.72 21.83 7.42
C CYS A 298 -26.21 21.24 8.74
N TRP A 299 -25.76 20.03 9.09
CA TRP A 299 -26.10 19.36 10.35
C TRP A 299 -25.68 20.15 11.60
N LEU A 300 -24.56 20.87 11.54
CA LEU A 300 -24.11 21.73 12.63
C LEU A 300 -24.92 23.04 12.72
N LYS A 301 -25.53 23.47 11.62
CA LYS A 301 -26.37 24.67 11.57
C LYS A 301 -27.80 24.39 12.05
N GLU A 302 -28.32 23.17 11.84
CA GLU A 302 -29.62 22.72 12.35
C GLU A 302 -29.62 22.43 13.86
N ARG A 303 -28.44 22.28 14.49
CA ARG A 303 -28.27 22.06 15.92
C ARG A 303 -27.94 23.32 16.73
N LYS A 304 -27.91 24.49 16.10
CA LYS A 304 -27.81 25.80 16.75
C LYS A 304 -29.16 26.49 16.72
#